data_AF-S8C0Q0-F1
#
_entry.id   AF-S8C0Q0-F1
#
_cell.length_a   1.000
_cell.length_b   1.000
_cell.length_c   1.000
_cell.angle_alpha   90.00
_cell.angle_beta   90.00
_cell.angle_gamma   90.00
#
_symmetry.space_group_name_H-M   'P 1'
#
loop_
_entity.id
_entity.type
_entity.pdbx_description
1 polymer ?
#
loop_
_entity_poly.entity_id
_entity_poly.type
_entity_poly.pdbx_seq_one_letter_code
_entity_poly.pdbx_strand_id
1 'polypeptide(L)'
;FLSTFTVTYSMKPLPSGAVFRCYPGLWKVFYDDEERPNRYVLGKEFLQRPDSEQLEIVFNGRGEMEKQGGGASLFDQAAGVFSSFTRFMKMISR
;
A
#
# COMPACT_ATOMS: atom_id res chain seq x y z
N PHE A 1 -29.53 -3.26 -0.37
CA PHE A 1 -28.65 -4.19 -1.12
C PHE A 1 -27.25 -3.62 -1.39
N LEU A 2 -27.06 -2.28 -1.46
CA LEU A 2 -25.76 -1.63 -1.64
C LEU A 2 -25.16 -1.00 -0.35
N SER A 3 -25.71 -1.28 0.83
CA SER A 3 -25.36 -0.57 2.07
C SER A 3 -24.23 -1.19 2.90
N THR A 4 -23.72 -2.37 2.50
CA THR A 4 -22.76 -3.13 3.31
C THR A 4 -21.54 -3.46 2.46
N PHE A 5 -20.48 -2.66 2.62
CA PHE A 5 -19.18 -2.98 2.03
C PHE A 5 -18.48 -4.03 2.90
N THR A 6 -18.22 -5.20 2.34
CA THR A 6 -17.46 -6.26 3.03
C THR A 6 -15.98 -6.10 2.73
N VAL A 7 -15.16 -6.02 3.78
CA VAL A 7 -13.71 -5.98 3.63
C VAL A 7 -13.25 -7.30 3.04
N THR A 8 -12.77 -7.26 1.80
CA THR A 8 -12.27 -8.45 1.10
C THR A 8 -10.76 -8.34 0.98
N TYR A 9 -10.08 -9.38 1.47
CA TYR A 9 -8.64 -9.53 1.37
C TYR A 9 -8.30 -10.44 0.19
N SER A 10 -7.39 -9.99 -0.66
CA SER A 10 -6.82 -10.78 -1.75
C SER A 10 -5.31 -10.64 -1.70
N MET A 11 -4.60 -11.75 -1.56
CA MET A 11 -3.14 -11.81 -1.64
C MET A 11 -2.73 -12.80 -2.72
N LYS A 12 -1.87 -12.37 -3.63
CA LYS A 12 -1.30 -13.20 -4.69
C LYS A 12 0.23 -13.17 -4.57
N PRO A 13 0.88 -14.26 -4.16
CA PRO A 13 2.33 -14.34 -4.16
C PRO A 13 2.87 -14.42 -5.60
N LEU A 14 4.05 -13.85 -5.81
CA LEU A 14 4.81 -13.85 -7.06
C LEU A 14 6.27 -14.24 -6.73
N PRO A 15 7.08 -14.64 -7.73
CA PRO A 15 8.47 -15.04 -7.48
C PRO A 15 9.37 -13.94 -6.89
N SER A 16 9.03 -12.68 -7.14
CA SER A 16 9.78 -11.49 -6.72
C SER A 16 9.12 -10.71 -5.56
N GLY A 17 8.00 -11.20 -5.04
CA GLY A 17 7.23 -10.51 -4.01
C GLY A 17 5.75 -10.89 -3.97
N ALA A 18 4.86 -9.94 -3.69
CA ALA A 18 3.43 -10.22 -3.59
C ALA A 18 2.54 -9.02 -3.96
N VAL A 19 1.35 -9.32 -4.48
CA VAL A 19 0.28 -8.31 -4.70
C VAL A 19 -0.80 -8.49 -3.66
N PHE A 20 -1.16 -7.41 -2.99
CA PHE A 20 -2.15 -7.39 -1.92
C PHE A 20 -3.26 -6.39 -2.19
N ARG A 21 -4.49 -6.74 -1.80
CA ARG A 21 -5.63 -5.83 -1.76
C ARG A 21 -6.46 -6.07 -0.51
N CYS A 22 -6.84 -4.98 0.14
CA CYS A 22 -7.83 -4.92 1.19
C CYS A 22 -8.86 -3.87 0.79
N TYR A 23 -10.01 -4.26 0.21
CA TYR A 23 -11.04 -3.29 -0.18
C TYR A 23 -11.67 -2.64 1.08
N PRO A 24 -11.90 -1.31 1.11
CA PRO A 24 -11.82 -0.32 0.01
C PRO A 24 -10.44 0.33 -0.22
N GLY A 25 -9.38 -0.17 0.40
CA GLY A 25 -8.01 0.31 0.23
C GLY A 25 -7.38 0.01 -1.14
N LEU A 26 -6.22 0.64 -1.35
CA LEU A 26 -5.42 0.57 -2.57
C LEU A 26 -4.83 -0.84 -2.79
N TRP A 27 -4.52 -1.13 -4.04
CA TRP A 27 -3.68 -2.27 -4.38
C TRP A 27 -2.24 -1.96 -3.98
N LYS A 28 -1.60 -2.89 -3.30
CA LYS A 28 -0.20 -2.76 -2.85
C LYS A 28 0.63 -3.86 -3.49
N VAL A 29 1.78 -3.48 -4.02
CA VAL A 29 2.78 -4.41 -4.52
C VAL A 29 3.94 -4.39 -3.56
N PHE A 30 4.33 -5.58 -3.10
CA PHE A 30 5.39 -5.83 -2.16
C PHE A 30 6.55 -6.56 -2.84
N TYR A 31 7.76 -6.29 -2.38
CA TYR A 31 8.97 -7.03 -2.71
C TYR A 31 9.37 -7.95 -1.56
N ASP A 32 10.07 -9.04 -1.89
CA ASP A 32 10.79 -9.80 -0.87
C ASP A 32 12.01 -9.02 -0.36
N ASP A 33 12.11 -8.90 0.96
CA ASP A 33 13.24 -8.31 1.66
C ASP A 33 14.45 -9.25 1.56
N GLU A 34 15.54 -8.77 0.97
CA GLU A 34 16.78 -9.55 0.82
C GLU A 34 17.60 -9.57 2.12
N GLU A 35 17.48 -8.54 2.95
CA GLU A 35 18.19 -8.46 4.23
C GLU A 35 17.51 -9.32 5.30
N ARG A 36 16.18 -9.47 5.21
CA ARG A 36 15.37 -10.18 6.22
C ARG A 36 14.44 -11.18 5.55
N PRO A 37 14.80 -12.47 5.48
CA PRO A 37 13.93 -13.47 4.89
C PRO A 37 12.57 -13.52 5.61
N ASN A 38 11.51 -13.79 4.86
CA ASN A 38 10.10 -13.80 5.31
C ASN A 38 9.48 -12.42 5.61
N ARG A 39 10.11 -11.33 5.16
CA ARG A 39 9.53 -9.99 5.27
C ARG A 39 9.25 -9.41 3.89
N TYR A 40 8.09 -8.77 3.77
CA TYR A 40 7.72 -7.99 2.60
C TYR A 40 7.99 -6.51 2.81
N VAL A 41 8.57 -5.85 1.81
CA VAL A 41 8.78 -4.40 1.76
C VAL A 41 7.79 -3.80 0.77
N LEU A 42 7.12 -2.70 1.15
CA LEU A 42 6.17 -2.02 0.28
C LEU A 42 6.91 -1.38 -0.90
N GLY A 43 6.57 -1.78 -2.12
CA GLY A 43 7.14 -1.22 -3.34
C GLY A 43 6.32 -0.06 -3.88
N LYS A 44 5.05 -0.31 -4.21
CA LYS A 44 4.19 0.70 -4.85
C LYS A 44 2.72 0.47 -4.54
N GLU A 45 1.96 1.56 -4.53
CA GLU A 45 0.51 1.54 -4.37
C GLU A 45 -0.18 1.95 -5.69
N PHE A 46 -1.31 1.31 -5.98
CA PHE A 46 -2.11 1.53 -7.17
C PHE A 46 -3.59 1.70 -6.81
N LEU A 47 -4.28 2.61 -7.50
CA LEU A 47 -5.72 2.81 -7.37
C LEU A 47 -6.52 1.64 -7.97
N GLN A 48 -6.00 1.06 -9.05
CA GLN A 48 -6.61 -0.06 -9.77
C GLN A 48 -5.70 -1.29 -9.72
N ARG A 49 -6.22 -2.43 -10.19
CA ARG A 49 -5.43 -3.66 -10.22
C ARG A 49 -4.24 -3.43 -11.17
N PRO A 50 -2.99 -3.62 -10.70
CA PRO A 50 -1.83 -3.45 -11.56
C PRO A 50 -1.80 -4.53 -12.63
N ASP A 51 -1.49 -4.13 -13.86
CA ASP A 51 -1.31 -5.03 -14.99
C ASP A 51 0.09 -5.67 -15.00
N SER A 52 0.33 -6.67 -15.85
CA SER A 52 1.63 -7.37 -15.92
C SER A 52 2.78 -6.43 -16.25
N GLU A 53 2.62 -5.53 -17.21
CA GLU A 53 3.66 -4.55 -17.57
C GLU A 53 4.01 -3.62 -16.40
N GLN A 54 2.98 -3.20 -15.65
CA GLN A 54 3.17 -2.33 -14.49
C GLN A 54 3.90 -3.07 -13.36
N LEU A 55 3.61 -4.36 -13.16
CA LEU A 55 4.33 -5.20 -12.21
C LEU A 55 5.80 -5.36 -12.63
N GLU A 56 6.07 -5.62 -13.90
CA GLU A 56 7.45 -5.71 -14.41
C GLU A 56 8.23 -4.41 -14.21
N ILE A 57 7.63 -3.25 -14.49
CA ILE A 57 8.27 -1.94 -14.23
C ILE A 57 8.60 -1.77 -12.74
N VAL A 58 7.70 -2.19 -11.85
CA VAL A 58 7.91 -2.11 -10.40
C VAL A 58 9.05 -3.04 -9.98
N PHE A 59 9.04 -4.31 -10.39
CA PHE A 59 10.10 -5.26 -10.06
C PHE A 59 11.46 -4.92 -10.69
N ASN A 60 11.48 -4.43 -11.93
CA ASN A 60 12.70 -4.03 -12.63
C ASN A 60 13.23 -2.66 -12.15
N GLY A 61 12.33 -1.77 -11.70
CA GLY A 61 12.64 -0.44 -11.17
C GLY A 61 13.13 -0.42 -9.72
N ARG A 62 13.27 -1.59 -9.08
CA ARG A 62 13.81 -1.75 -7.71
C ARG A 62 15.15 -1.03 -7.52
N GLY A 63 15.97 -0.94 -8.57
CA GLY A 63 17.26 -0.21 -8.55
C GLY A 63 17.14 1.33 -8.49
N GLU A 64 15.97 1.91 -8.78
CA GLU A 64 15.77 3.38 -8.76
C GLU A 64 15.07 3.85 -7.48
N MET A 65 14.19 3.04 -6.89
CA MET A 65 13.49 3.39 -5.64
C MET A 65 14.36 3.34 -4.39
N GLU A 66 15.43 2.53 -4.36
CA GLU A 66 16.42 2.56 -3.27
C GLU A 66 17.11 3.93 -3.11
N LYS A 67 17.12 4.77 -4.17
CA LYS A 67 17.67 6.13 -4.11
C LYS A 67 16.68 7.20 -3.62
N GLN A 68 15.40 6.88 -3.51
CA GLN A 68 14.38 7.78 -2.95
C GLN A 68 13.94 7.24 -1.59
N GLY A 69 14.79 7.41 -0.58
CA GLY A 69 14.52 7.10 0.81
C GLY A 69 13.13 7.58 1.24
N GLY A 70 12.21 6.64 1.38
CA GLY A 70 10.82 6.83 1.76
C GLY A 70 10.68 7.21 3.24
N GLY A 71 10.99 8.47 3.55
CA GLY A 71 10.80 9.04 4.89
C GLY A 71 10.01 10.35 4.93
N ALA A 72 9.93 11.10 3.83
CA ALA A 72 9.33 12.44 3.88
C ALA A 72 7.87 12.49 3.38
N SER A 73 7.57 11.91 2.21
CA SER A 73 6.25 12.12 1.57
C SER A 73 5.09 11.39 2.26
N LEU A 74 5.34 10.20 2.84
CA LEU A 74 4.32 9.40 3.51
C LEU A 74 3.97 9.94 4.91
N PHE A 75 4.96 10.50 5.63
CA PHE A 75 4.72 11.13 6.93
C PHE A 75 4.01 12.48 6.81
N ASP A 76 4.37 13.31 5.82
CA ASP A 76 3.67 14.57 5.54
C ASP A 76 2.22 14.33 5.12
N GLN A 77 1.98 13.30 4.29
CA GLN A 77 0.62 12.94 3.91
C GLN A 77 -0.17 12.38 5.09
N ALA A 78 0.46 11.58 5.97
CA ALA A 78 -0.19 11.04 7.16
C ALA A 78 -0.59 12.13 8.17
N ALA A 79 0.24 13.17 8.37
CA ALA A 79 -0.06 14.29 9.27
C ALA A 79 -1.38 14.99 8.93
N GLY A 80 -1.71 15.12 7.64
CA GLY A 80 -2.98 15.68 7.17
C GLY A 80 -4.19 14.81 7.55
N VAL A 81 -4.07 13.48 7.49
CA VAL A 81 -5.17 12.53 7.75
C VAL A 81 -5.42 12.35 9.26
N PHE A 82 -4.42 12.48 10.13
CA PHE A 82 -4.63 12.41 11.58
C PHE A 82 -5.47 13.58 12.12
N SER A 83 -5.38 14.76 11.48
CA SER A 83 -6.16 15.94 11.88
C SER A 83 -7.67 15.75 11.66
N SER A 84 -8.07 15.06 10.59
CA SER A 84 -9.48 14.79 10.29
C SER A 84 -10.06 13.72 11.20
N PHE A 85 -9.28 12.70 11.59
CA PHE A 85 -9.66 11.72 12.60
C PHE A 85 -9.89 12.35 13.98
N THR A 86 -9.01 13.26 14.41
CA THR A 86 -9.16 13.94 15.71
C THR A 86 -10.41 14.82 15.76
N ARG A 87 -10.76 15.49 14.65
CA ARG A 87 -11.99 16.27 14.54
C ARG A 87 -13.24 15.37 14.51
N PHE A 88 -13.16 14.22 13.84
CA PHE A 88 -14.23 13.22 13.80
C PHE A 88 -14.51 12.63 15.19
N MET A 89 -13.48 12.24 15.94
CA MET A 89 -13.62 11.75 17.32
C MET A 89 -14.29 12.78 18.23
N LYS A 90 -13.92 14.07 18.11
CA LYS A 90 -14.57 15.17 18.84
C LYS A 90 -16.04 15.39 18.46
N MET A 91 -16.43 15.04 17.23
CA MET A 91 -17.80 15.19 16.76
C MET A 91 -18.71 14.05 17.26
N ILE A 92 -18.14 12.86 17.46
CA ILE A 92 -18.85 11.68 17.98
C ILE A 92 -18.91 11.67 19.50
N SER A 93 -17.99 12.34 20.19
CA SER A 93 -17.97 12.39 21.66
C SER A 93 -19.01 13.35 22.27
N ARG A 94 -20.15 13.60 21.59
CA ARG A 94 -21.29 14.39 22.09
C ARG A 94 -22.55 13.55 22.14
#